data_AF-A0A945NHZ9-F1
#
_entry.id   AF-A0A945NHZ9-F1
#
_cell.length_a   1.000
_cell.length_b   1.000
_cell.length_c   1.000
_cell.angle_alpha   90.00
_cell.angle_beta   90.00
_cell.angle_gamma   90.00
#
_symmetry.space_group_name_H-M   'P 1'
#
loop_
_entity.id
_entity.type
_entity.pdbx_description
1 polymer ?
#
loop_
_entity_poly.entity_id
_entity_poly.type
_entity_poly.pdbx_seq_one_letter_code
_entity_poly.pdbx_strand_id
1 'polypeptide(L)' 'TVKGNKDGKLHQESYAKKIYGREDGRWSAIQLTTATALCAVVDLHREGKIPRSGFVKQEDIDFEDFISNRFGKVYA' A
#
# COMPACT_ATOMS: atom_id res chain seq x y z
N THR A 1 14.25 -3.85 -2.55
CA THR A 1 15.06 -4.56 -3.57
C THR A 1 14.76 -6.04 -3.49
N VAL A 2 14.44 -6.65 -4.61
CA VAL A 2 14.18 -8.10 -4.75
C VAL A 2 15.17 -8.65 -5.78
N LYS A 3 15.69 -9.85 -5.53
CA LYS A 3 16.53 -10.60 -6.48
C LYS A 3 15.90 -11.96 -6.72
N GLY A 4 15.89 -12.42 -7.98
CA GLY A 4 15.33 -13.71 -8.34
C GLY A 4 15.59 -14.06 -9.80
N ASN A 5 15.30 -15.30 -10.17
CA ASN A 5 15.36 -15.70 -11.57
C ASN A 5 14.04 -15.33 -12.26
N LYS A 6 14.14 -14.61 -13.37
CA LYS A 6 13.02 -14.30 -14.28
C LYS A 6 13.47 -14.66 -15.68
N ASP A 7 12.66 -15.43 -16.40
CA ASP A 7 12.96 -15.91 -17.76
C ASP A 7 14.36 -16.58 -17.88
N GLY A 8 14.74 -17.36 -16.87
CA GLY A 8 16.02 -18.10 -16.82
C GLY A 8 17.26 -17.24 -16.54
N LYS A 9 17.10 -15.95 -16.24
CA LYS A 9 18.21 -15.04 -15.91
C LYS A 9 18.06 -14.50 -14.49
N LEU A 10 19.18 -14.22 -13.84
CA LEU A 10 19.17 -13.55 -12.54
C LEU A 10 18.82 -12.07 -12.74
N HIS A 11 17.72 -11.63 -12.13
CA HIS A 11 17.25 -10.25 -12.14
C HIS A 11 17.28 -9.65 -10.73
N GLN A 12 17.47 -8.33 -10.67
CA GLN A 12 17.31 -7.52 -9.47
C GLN A 12 16.45 -6.32 -9.78
N GLU A 13 15.44 -6.06 -8.95
CA GLU A 13 14.57 -4.91 -9.07
C GLU A 13 14.52 -4.12 -7.75
N SER A 14 14.59 -2.80 -7.85
CA SER A 14 14.54 -1.87 -6.73
C SER A 14 13.38 -0.91 -6.94
N TYR A 15 12.39 -0.96 -6.06
CA TYR A 15 11.33 0.03 -6.00
C TYR A 15 11.63 1.06 -4.91
N ALA A 16 11.54 2.34 -5.25
CA ALA A 16 11.68 3.44 -4.31
C ALA A 16 10.64 4.52 -4.65
N LYS A 17 9.95 5.02 -3.62
CA LYS A 17 8.97 6.09 -3.76
C LYS A 17 9.21 7.16 -2.70
N LYS A 18 9.11 8.42 -3.10
CA LYS A 18 9.11 9.57 -2.19
C LYS A 18 7.68 10.02 -1.99
N ILE A 19 7.26 10.14 -0.74
CA ILE A 19 5.97 10.69 -0.35
C ILE A 19 6.24 11.88 0.56
N TYR A 20 5.65 13.03 0.23
CA TYR A 20 5.81 14.26 0.98
C TYR A 20 4.61 14.48 1.89
N GLY A 21 4.82 15.27 2.96
CA GLY A 21 3.72 15.77 3.77
C GLY A 21 2.86 16.77 2.99
N ARG A 22 1.76 17.22 3.59
CA ARG A 22 0.96 18.30 3.00
C ARG A 22 1.75 19.61 3.02
N GLU A 23 1.62 20.39 1.95
CA GLU A 23 2.33 21.66 1.78
C GLU A 23 1.96 22.72 2.83
N ASP A 24 0.73 22.64 3.35
CA ASP A 24 0.25 23.51 4.43
C ASP A 24 0.82 23.17 5.82
N GLY A 25 1.69 22.16 5.91
CA GLY A 25 2.34 21.71 7.14
C GLY A 25 1.43 20.97 8.11
N ARG A 26 0.17 20.69 7.75
CA ARG A 26 -0.79 20.06 8.68
C ARG A 26 -0.47 18.60 8.99
N TRP A 27 0.04 17.87 8.00
CA TRP A 27 0.39 16.45 8.16
C TRP A 27 1.76 16.17 7.57
N SER A 28 2.63 15.57 8.38
CA SER A 28 3.90 15.02 7.91
C SER A 28 3.66 13.84 6.95
N ALA A 29 4.68 13.51 6.15
CA ALA A 29 4.63 12.33 5.28
C ALA A 29 4.30 11.05 6.07
N ILE A 30 4.86 10.89 7.27
CA ILE A 30 4.64 9.72 8.14
C ILE A 30 3.19 9.67 8.62
N GLN A 31 2.63 10.80 9.07
CA GLN A 31 1.22 10.85 9.51
C GLN A 31 0.29 10.55 8.34
N LEU A 32 0.56 11.12 7.18
CA LEU A 32 -0.25 10.94 5.98
C LEU A 32 -0.25 9.47 5.54
N THR A 33 0.92 8.85 5.38
CA THR A 33 1.02 7.46 4.94
C THR A 33 0.38 6.52 5.98
N THR A 34 0.71 6.67 7.26
CA THR A 34 0.17 5.80 8.31
C THR A 34 -1.36 5.86 8.37
N ALA A 35 -1.93 7.07 8.40
CA ALA A 35 -3.38 7.23 8.50
C ALA A 35 -4.09 6.72 7.25
N THR A 36 -3.56 7.04 6.06
CA THR A 36 -4.21 6.66 4.79
C THR A 36 -4.12 5.16 4.51
N ALA A 37 -3.02 4.49 4.84
CA ALA A 37 -2.94 3.03 4.75
C ALA A 37 -3.98 2.34 5.64
N LEU A 38 -4.12 2.76 6.90
CA LEU A 38 -5.13 2.22 7.80
C LEU A 38 -6.54 2.43 7.23
N CYS A 39 -6.85 3.66 6.77
CA CYS A 39 -8.13 3.95 6.17
C CYS A 39 -8.40 3.09 4.93
N ALA A 40 -7.40 2.87 4.07
CA ALA A 40 -7.54 2.01 2.90
C ALA A 40 -7.91 0.57 3.29
N VAL A 41 -7.21 -0.04 4.25
CA VAL A 41 -7.49 -1.41 4.71
C VAL A 41 -8.89 -1.53 5.31
N VAL A 42 -9.30 -0.56 6.13
CA VAL A 42 -10.65 -0.55 6.72
C VAL A 42 -11.73 -0.38 5.65
N ASP A 43 -11.47 0.43 4.62
CA ASP A 43 -12.39 0.64 3.50
C ASP A 43 -12.55 -0.65 2.67
N LEU A 44 -11.44 -1.33 2.35
CA LEU A 44 -11.46 -2.62 1.67
C LEU A 44 -12.21 -3.70 2.48
N HIS A 45 -12.06 -3.71 3.81
CA HIS A 45 -12.80 -4.62 4.68
C HIS A 45 -14.31 -4.33 4.62
N ARG A 46 -14.68 -3.05 4.68
CA ARG A 46 -16.08 -2.60 4.56
C ARG A 46 -16.68 -2.98 3.21
N GLU A 47 -15.92 -2.84 2.12
CA GLU A 47 -16.32 -3.21 0.76
C GLU A 47 -16.40 -4.73 0.54
N GLY A 48 -15.84 -5.53 1.46
CA GLY A 48 -15.79 -6.99 1.34
C GLY A 48 -14.71 -7.50 0.39
N LYS A 49 -13.72 -6.66 0.06
CA LYS A 49 -12.57 -7.03 -0.77
C LYS A 49 -11.49 -7.81 -0.02
N ILE A 50 -11.49 -7.73 1.32
CA ILE A 50 -10.65 -8.56 2.19
C ILE A 50 -11.52 -9.38 3.16
N PRO A 51 -11.01 -10.49 3.73
CA PRO A 51 -11.82 -11.39 4.57
C PRO A 51 -12.54 -10.68 5.72
N ARG A 52 -13.79 -11.08 5.97
CA ARG A 52 -14.65 -10.51 7.02
C ARG A 52 -14.34 -11.02 8.43
N SER A 53 -13.61 -12.12 8.54
CA SER A 53 -13.30 -12.76 9.81
C SER A 53 -11.96 -13.49 9.73
N GLY A 54 -11.33 -13.68 10.89
CA GLY A 54 -10.01 -14.29 10.97
C GLY A 54 -8.89 -13.26 10.89
N PHE A 55 -7.67 -13.76 10.84
CA PHE A 55 -6.47 -12.93 10.74
C PHE A 55 -6.16 -12.65 9.27
N VAL A 56 -6.01 -11.37 8.91
CA VAL A 56 -5.63 -10.92 7.56
C VAL A 56 -4.27 -10.27 7.66
N LYS A 57 -3.30 -10.80 6.90
CA LYS A 57 -1.97 -10.20 6.80
C LYS A 57 -1.95 -9.15 5.69
N GLN A 58 -0.96 -8.27 5.72
CA GLN A 58 -0.84 -7.24 4.68
C GLN A 58 -0.56 -7.86 3.30
N GLU A 59 0.19 -8.96 3.26
CA GLU A 59 0.46 -9.72 2.04
C GLU A 59 -0.77 -10.46 1.48
N ASP A 60 -1.86 -10.58 2.24
CA ASP A 60 -3.12 -11.18 1.77
C ASP A 60 -3.99 -10.15 1.03
N ILE A 61 -3.64 -8.87 1.08
CA ILE A 61 -4.39 -7.78 0.44
C ILE A 61 -3.89 -7.61 -1.00
N ASP A 62 -4.81 -7.63 -1.96
CA ASP A 62 -4.46 -7.36 -3.36
C ASP A 62 -3.92 -5.93 -3.52
N PHE A 63 -2.78 -5.83 -4.21
CA PHE A 63 -2.08 -4.56 -4.35
C PHE A 63 -2.86 -3.55 -5.20
N GLU A 64 -3.55 -4.00 -6.24
CA GLU A 64 -4.34 -3.13 -7.12
C GLU A 64 -5.58 -2.59 -6.40
N ASP A 65 -6.24 -3.43 -5.59
CA ASP A 65 -7.33 -2.98 -4.73
C ASP A 65 -6.87 -1.93 -3.71
N PHE A 66 -5.69 -2.13 -3.11
CA PHE A 66 -5.13 -1.17 -2.17
C PHE A 66 -4.76 0.16 -2.84
N ILE A 67 -4.04 0.13 -3.97
CA ILE A 67 -3.51 1.34 -4.60
C ILE A 67 -4.59 2.18 -5.28
N SER A 68 -5.66 1.53 -5.77
CA SER A 68 -6.82 2.18 -6.39
C SER A 68 -7.82 2.74 -5.37
N ASN A 69 -7.75 2.32 -4.10
CA ASN A 69 -8.60 2.82 -3.03
C ASN A 69 -8.45 4.34 -2.85
N ARG A 70 -9.56 5.03 -2.51
CA ARG A 70 -9.59 6.49 -2.30
C ARG A 70 -8.54 7.01 -1.31
N PHE A 71 -8.18 6.22 -0.30
CA PHE A 71 -7.13 6.54 0.67
C PHE A 71 -5.76 6.05 0.20
N GLY A 72 -5.70 4.94 -0.54
CA GLY A 72 -4.46 4.35 -1.08
C GLY A 72 -3.75 5.20 -2.14
N LYS A 73 -4.45 6.17 -2.76
CA LYS A 73 -3.89 7.09 -3.79
C LYS A 73 -2.63 7.85 -3.38
N VAL A 74 -2.36 8.00 -2.07
CA VAL A 74 -1.10 8.61 -1.59
C VAL A 74 0.12 7.76 -1.97
N TYR A 75 -0.08 6.45 -2.16
CA TYR A 75 0.93 5.49 -2.55
C TYR A 75 0.99 5.23 -4.06
N ALA A 76 -0.01 5.68 -4.83
CA ALA A 76 -0.14 5.47 -6.28
C ALA A 76 0.79 6.39 -7.08
#